data_AF-C8PLY4-F1
#
_entry.id   AF-C8PLY4-F1
#
_cell.length_a   1.000
_cell.length_b   1.000
_cell.length_c   1.000
_cell.angle_alpha   90.00
_cell.angle_beta   90.00
_cell.angle_gamma   90.00
#
_symmetry.space_group_name_H-M   'P 1'
#
loop_
_entity.id
_entity.type
_entity.pdbx_description
1 polymer ?
#
loop_
_entity_poly.entity_id
_entity_poly.type
_entity_poly.pdbx_seq_one_letter_code
_entity_poly.pdbx_strand_id
1 'polypeptide(L)'
;MFDFVNTVIAAIKDLFEGLFFSSSPEYQKKRQLKVYALELKKLNPPLYHTGKILLPAFGSLLYQLYHFLQPVKAVLDKTVNSPDIRASEKYQNLFFEAILSEEQTKQQRSFNFQARNLLLSKCKNYQEVEHKLQEQIHGFKSFMRLFTTPAFKTREQELIKLFFFPTYATLTTLPFLIDLTTNCSLLPAHRHRFHKIILKKYLPAM
;
A
#
# COMPACT_ATOMS: atom_id res chain seq x y z
N MET A 1 -10.85 31.89 -34.40
CA MET A 1 -10.73 33.22 -33.76
C MET A 1 -11.29 33.23 -32.34
N PHE A 2 -12.50 32.70 -32.12
CA PHE A 2 -13.13 32.58 -30.79
C PHE A 2 -12.33 31.75 -29.77
N ASP A 3 -11.70 30.64 -30.19
CA ASP A 3 -10.92 29.79 -29.26
C ASP A 3 -9.67 30.48 -28.70
N PHE A 4 -9.04 31.35 -29.48
CA PHE A 4 -7.87 32.11 -29.03
C PHE A 4 -8.26 33.13 -27.96
N VAL A 5 -9.34 33.88 -28.21
CA VAL A 5 -9.88 34.86 -27.25
C VAL A 5 -10.30 34.18 -25.95
N ASN A 6 -10.97 33.02 -26.03
CA ASN A 6 -11.36 32.24 -24.85
C ASN A 6 -10.15 31.73 -24.06
N THR A 7 -9.08 31.33 -24.76
CA THR A 7 -7.83 30.89 -24.11
C THR A 7 -7.14 32.03 -23.37
N VAL A 8 -7.10 33.23 -23.97
CA VAL A 8 -6.55 34.43 -23.34
C VAL A 8 -7.37 34.85 -22.11
N ILE A 9 -8.70 34.86 -22.21
CA ILE A 9 -9.60 35.17 -21.09
C ILE A 9 -9.41 34.16 -19.94
N ALA A 10 -9.31 32.86 -20.26
CA ALA A 10 -9.06 31.83 -19.26
C ALA A 10 -7.69 32.00 -18.57
N ALA A 11 -6.64 32.36 -19.32
CA ALA A 11 -5.31 32.61 -18.77
C ALA A 11 -5.29 33.82 -17.83
N ILE A 12 -5.99 34.90 -18.19
CA ILE A 12 -6.15 36.08 -17.35
C ILE A 12 -6.93 35.72 -16.08
N LYS A 13 -8.05 34.99 -16.19
CA LYS A 13 -8.82 34.55 -15.03
C LYS A 13 -7.98 33.68 -14.08
N ASP A 14 -7.21 32.74 -14.62
CA ASP A 14 -6.30 31.89 -13.85
C ASP A 14 -5.19 32.68 -13.14
N LEU A 15 -4.71 33.77 -13.74
CA LEU A 15 -3.73 34.69 -13.14
C LEU A 15 -4.33 35.42 -11.93
N PHE A 16 -5.52 35.98 -12.08
CA PHE A 16 -6.23 36.65 -10.98
C PHE A 16 -6.64 35.67 -9.87
N GLU A 17 -7.11 34.47 -10.21
CA GLU A 17 -7.38 33.41 -9.23
C GLU A 17 -6.11 33.02 -8.45
N GLY A 18 -4.96 32.99 -9.11
CA GLY A 18 -3.68 32.70 -8.46
C GLY A 18 -3.13 33.80 -7.57
N LEU A 19 -3.39 35.07 -7.92
CA LEU A 19 -2.93 36.22 -7.14
C LEU A 19 -3.83 36.48 -5.92
N PHE A 20 -5.14 36.33 -6.07
CA PHE A 20 -6.12 36.73 -5.04
C PHE A 20 -6.73 35.56 -4.25
N PHE A 21 -6.69 34.33 -4.78
CA PHE A 21 -7.34 33.15 -4.19
C PHE A 21 -6.40 31.94 -4.06
N SER A 22 -5.10 32.16 -3.87
CA SER A 22 -4.08 31.11 -3.79
C SER A 22 -4.29 30.09 -2.64
N SER A 23 -4.96 30.51 -1.57
CA SER A 23 -5.35 29.68 -0.43
C SER A 23 -6.70 28.97 -0.59
N SER A 24 -7.46 29.23 -1.67
CA SER A 24 -8.74 28.58 -1.91
C SER A 24 -8.55 27.08 -2.19
N PRO A 25 -9.29 26.18 -1.51
CA PRO A 25 -9.23 24.74 -1.75
C PRO A 25 -9.49 24.37 -3.22
N GLU A 26 -10.40 25.08 -3.89
CA GLU A 26 -10.75 24.83 -5.29
C GLU A 26 -9.61 25.21 -6.24
N TYR A 27 -8.97 26.36 -5.99
CA TYR A 27 -7.83 26.81 -6.77
C TYR A 27 -6.63 25.89 -6.59
N GLN A 28 -6.35 25.45 -5.36
CA GLN A 28 -5.27 24.49 -5.07
C GLN A 28 -5.51 23.16 -5.77
N LYS A 29 -6.74 22.63 -5.71
CA LYS A 29 -7.12 21.39 -6.44
C LYS A 29 -6.96 21.56 -7.94
N LYS A 30 -7.45 22.67 -8.52
CA LYS A 30 -7.31 22.98 -9.95
C LYS A 30 -5.83 23.10 -10.37
N ARG A 31 -5.00 23.74 -9.54
CA ARG A 31 -3.56 23.89 -9.76
C ARG A 31 -2.84 22.54 -9.72
N GLN A 32 -3.11 21.71 -8.72
CA GLN A 32 -2.55 20.36 -8.63
C GLN A 32 -2.96 19.50 -9.83
N LEU A 33 -4.22 19.55 -10.25
CA LEU A 33 -4.70 18.84 -11.44
C LEU A 33 -4.00 19.31 -12.72
N LYS A 34 -3.74 20.62 -12.86
CA LYS A 34 -2.95 21.16 -13.98
C LYS A 34 -1.51 20.64 -13.96
N VAL A 35 -0.88 20.60 -12.79
CA VAL A 35 0.48 20.03 -12.63
C VAL A 35 0.48 18.56 -13.03
N TYR A 36 -0.45 17.76 -12.52
CA TYR A 36 -0.55 16.34 -12.90
C TYR A 36 -0.82 16.16 -14.40
N ALA A 37 -1.68 16.98 -15.00
CA ALA A 37 -1.91 16.95 -16.45
C ALA A 37 -0.65 17.28 -17.25
N LEU A 38 0.15 18.26 -16.81
CA LEU A 38 1.42 18.59 -17.45
C LEU A 38 2.44 17.46 -17.30
N GLU A 39 2.55 16.83 -16.13
CA GLU A 39 3.42 15.66 -15.92
C GLU A 39 3.00 14.47 -16.79
N LEU A 40 1.70 14.18 -16.88
CA LEU A 40 1.17 13.10 -17.71
C LEU A 40 1.38 13.36 -19.22
N LYS A 41 1.43 14.63 -19.66
CA LYS A 41 1.77 15.01 -21.04
C LYS A 41 3.25 14.82 -21.38
N LYS A 42 4.14 14.82 -20.39
CA LYS A 42 5.59 14.57 -20.60
C LYS A 42 5.89 13.09 -20.82
N LEU A 43 4.97 12.19 -20.46
CA LEU A 43 5.14 10.75 -20.64
C LEU A 43 5.07 10.38 -22.12
N ASN A 44 6.05 9.61 -22.57
CA ASN A 44 6.09 9.04 -23.91
C ASN A 44 6.01 7.51 -23.82
N PRO A 45 5.02 6.87 -24.46
CA PRO A 45 3.93 7.45 -25.23
C PRO A 45 2.85 8.16 -24.37
N PRO A 46 2.12 9.15 -24.91
CA PRO A 46 1.08 9.87 -24.18
C PRO A 46 -0.02 8.90 -23.72
N LEU A 47 -0.46 9.06 -22.47
CA LEU A 47 -1.40 8.13 -21.83
C LEU A 47 -2.86 8.50 -22.08
N TYR A 48 -3.14 9.75 -22.43
CA TYR A 48 -4.48 10.27 -22.60
C TYR A 48 -4.49 11.38 -23.64
N HIS A 49 -5.64 11.55 -24.30
CA HIS A 49 -5.91 12.66 -25.21
C HIS A 49 -7.09 13.51 -24.69
N THR A 50 -7.24 14.71 -25.24
CA THR A 50 -8.36 15.62 -24.96
C THR A 50 -9.71 14.90 -25.13
N GLY A 51 -10.65 15.13 -24.21
CA GLY A 51 -11.99 14.52 -24.27
C GLY A 51 -12.17 13.19 -23.52
N LYS A 52 -11.38 12.92 -22.45
CA LYS A 52 -11.43 11.69 -21.64
C LYS A 52 -11.10 10.40 -22.41
N ILE A 53 -10.33 10.53 -23.49
CA ILE A 53 -9.92 9.40 -24.31
C ILE A 53 -8.61 8.85 -23.76
N LEU A 54 -8.65 7.63 -23.24
CA LEU A 54 -7.45 6.90 -22.83
C LEU A 54 -6.77 6.28 -24.05
N LEU A 55 -5.46 6.45 -24.12
CA LEU A 55 -4.66 5.90 -25.21
C LEU A 55 -4.19 4.48 -24.86
N PRO A 56 -3.92 3.61 -25.87
CA PRO A 56 -3.43 2.24 -25.63
C PRO A 56 -2.18 2.17 -24.75
N ALA A 57 -1.36 3.22 -24.77
CA ALA A 57 -0.20 3.41 -23.90
C ALA A 57 -0.52 3.27 -22.41
N PHE A 58 -1.66 3.83 -21.97
CA PHE A 58 -2.11 3.72 -20.57
C PHE A 58 -2.41 2.28 -20.18
N GLY A 59 -3.11 1.56 -21.05
CA GLY A 59 -3.38 0.14 -20.88
C GLY A 59 -2.11 -0.71 -20.82
N SER A 60 -1.13 -0.40 -21.68
CA SER A 60 0.18 -1.06 -21.67
C SER A 60 0.94 -0.81 -20.38
N LEU A 61 0.90 0.41 -19.83
CA LEU A 61 1.52 0.71 -18.53
C LEU A 61 0.87 -0.04 -17.38
N LEU A 62 -0.46 -0.11 -17.33
CA LEU A 62 -1.16 -0.90 -16.31
C LEU A 62 -0.79 -2.38 -16.38
N TYR A 63 -0.69 -2.92 -17.60
CA TYR A 63 -0.27 -4.30 -17.82
C TYR A 63 1.18 -4.55 -17.39
N GLN A 64 2.08 -3.63 -17.73
CA GLN A 64 3.48 -3.69 -17.30
C GLN A 64 3.61 -3.57 -15.78
N LEU A 65 2.87 -2.67 -15.16
CA LEU A 65 2.83 -2.51 -13.71
C LEU A 65 2.30 -3.78 -13.03
N TYR A 66 1.23 -4.37 -13.56
CA TYR A 66 0.70 -5.64 -13.05
C TYR A 66 1.77 -6.75 -13.06
N HIS A 67 2.47 -6.93 -14.17
CA HIS A 67 3.55 -7.93 -14.30
C HIS A 67 4.74 -7.63 -13.40
N PHE A 68 5.11 -6.35 -13.30
CA PHE A 68 6.16 -5.91 -12.40
C PHE A 68 5.84 -6.21 -10.93
N LEU A 69 4.56 -6.16 -10.55
CA LEU A 69 4.09 -6.46 -9.21
C LEU A 69 3.87 -7.96 -8.94
N GLN A 70 3.86 -8.84 -9.96
CA GLN A 70 3.65 -10.28 -9.78
C GLN A 70 4.71 -10.95 -8.89
N PRO A 71 6.02 -10.71 -9.05
CA PRO A 71 7.03 -11.28 -8.17
C PRO A 71 6.86 -10.83 -6.72
N VAL A 72 6.51 -9.56 -6.51
CA VAL A 72 6.26 -9.02 -5.16
C VAL A 72 5.07 -9.72 -4.52
N LYS A 73 3.97 -9.88 -5.27
CA LYS A 73 2.81 -10.65 -4.82
C LYS A 73 3.19 -12.09 -4.46
N ALA A 74 3.96 -12.77 -5.32
CA ALA A 74 4.37 -14.15 -5.09
C ALA A 74 5.22 -14.34 -3.82
N VAL A 75 6.05 -13.35 -3.48
CA VAL A 75 6.79 -13.34 -2.20
C VAL A 75 5.85 -13.14 -1.02
N LEU A 76 4.93 -12.18 -1.12
CA LEU A 76 3.95 -11.92 -0.06
C LEU A 76 3.03 -13.12 0.21
N ASP A 77 2.56 -13.80 -0.85
CA ASP A 77 1.73 -15.01 -0.77
C ASP A 77 2.47 -16.21 -0.14
N LYS A 78 3.80 -16.18 -0.06
CA LYS A 78 4.63 -17.19 0.63
C LYS A 78 5.11 -16.74 2.01
N THR A 79 4.81 -15.51 2.39
CA THR A 79 5.32 -14.90 3.63
C THR A 79 4.16 -14.36 4.48
N VAL A 80 4.05 -13.04 4.65
CA VAL A 80 3.07 -12.39 5.54
C VAL A 80 1.62 -12.60 5.14
N ASN A 81 1.36 -12.93 3.86
CA ASN A 81 0.03 -13.21 3.32
C ASN A 81 -0.13 -14.69 2.96
N SER A 82 0.68 -15.57 3.54
CA SER A 82 0.60 -16.99 3.24
C SER A 82 -0.75 -17.58 3.68
N PRO A 83 -1.37 -18.45 2.85
CA PRO A 83 -2.55 -19.20 3.27
C PRO A 83 -2.23 -20.20 4.38
N ASP A 84 -0.96 -20.60 4.53
CA ASP A 84 -0.50 -21.34 5.71
C ASP A 84 -0.33 -20.37 6.88
N ILE A 85 -1.20 -20.53 7.89
CA ILE A 85 -1.21 -19.73 9.11
C ILE A 85 0.16 -19.78 9.80
N ARG A 86 0.83 -20.93 9.84
CA ARG A 86 2.12 -21.09 10.52
C ARG A 86 3.21 -20.28 9.84
N ALA A 87 3.23 -20.32 8.51
CA ALA A 87 4.16 -19.52 7.72
C ALA A 87 3.87 -18.03 7.89
N SER A 88 2.60 -17.64 7.78
CA SER A 88 2.16 -16.26 7.96
C SER A 88 2.55 -15.69 9.31
N GLU A 89 2.20 -16.37 10.41
CA GLU A 89 2.56 -15.98 11.77
C GLU A 89 4.08 -15.87 11.95
N LYS A 90 4.86 -16.83 11.43
CA LYS A 90 6.31 -16.78 11.50
C LYS A 90 6.87 -15.50 10.88
N TYR A 91 6.43 -15.15 9.67
CA TYR A 91 6.95 -13.95 8.99
C TYR A 91 6.42 -12.65 9.60
N GLN A 92 5.19 -12.64 10.13
CA GLN A 92 4.67 -11.51 10.89
C GLN A 92 5.46 -11.30 12.20
N ASN A 93 5.79 -12.38 12.91
CA ASN A 93 6.63 -12.31 14.10
C ASN A 93 8.02 -11.76 13.76
N LEU A 94 8.68 -12.26 12.71
CA LEU A 94 9.96 -11.72 12.24
C LEU A 94 9.86 -10.24 11.87
N PHE A 95 8.74 -9.81 11.29
CA PHE A 95 8.50 -8.44 10.89
C PHE A 95 8.44 -7.48 12.10
N PHE A 96 7.85 -7.91 13.21
CA PHE A 96 7.82 -7.16 14.48
C PHE A 96 9.10 -7.33 15.29
N GLU A 97 9.75 -8.49 15.26
CA GLU A 97 11.03 -8.70 15.94
C GLU A 97 12.14 -7.81 15.38
N ALA A 98 12.07 -7.48 14.09
CA ALA A 98 13.05 -6.60 13.43
C ALA A 98 13.15 -5.19 14.03
N ILE A 99 12.13 -4.72 14.78
CA ILE A 99 12.15 -3.40 15.42
C ILE A 99 12.54 -3.44 16.91
N LEU A 100 12.72 -4.63 17.47
CA LEU A 100 13.17 -4.79 18.86
C LEU A 100 14.66 -4.47 18.98
N SER A 101 15.05 -3.81 20.07
CA SER A 101 16.47 -3.71 20.45
C SER A 101 17.01 -5.06 20.93
N GLU A 102 18.34 -5.20 20.97
CA GLU A 102 18.96 -6.45 21.46
C GLU A 102 18.54 -6.78 22.90
N GLU A 103 18.41 -5.76 23.77
CA GLU A 103 17.90 -5.92 25.13
C GLU A 103 16.45 -6.40 25.15
N GLN A 104 15.60 -5.82 24.28
CA GLN A 104 14.19 -6.22 24.18
C GLN A 104 14.04 -7.64 23.64
N THR A 105 14.87 -8.05 22.67
CA THR A 105 14.92 -9.43 22.18
C THR A 105 15.37 -10.40 23.28
N LYS A 106 16.39 -10.03 24.08
CA LYS A 106 16.81 -10.83 25.25
C LYS A 106 15.68 -10.94 26.27
N GLN A 107 14.97 -9.84 26.53
CA GLN A 107 13.83 -9.80 27.44
C GLN A 107 12.69 -10.70 26.92
N GLN A 108 12.34 -10.63 25.64
CA GLN A 108 11.34 -11.49 25.00
C GLN A 108 11.69 -12.98 25.18
N ARG A 109 12.95 -13.36 24.92
CA ARG A 109 13.43 -14.74 25.09
C ARG A 109 13.37 -15.22 26.54
N SER A 110 13.56 -14.32 27.50
CA SER A 110 13.50 -14.63 28.93
C SER A 110 12.09 -15.04 29.40
N PHE A 111 11.04 -14.68 28.65
CA PHE A 111 9.66 -15.06 28.98
C PHE A 111 9.27 -16.46 28.49
N ASN A 112 10.12 -17.14 27.72
CA ASN A 112 9.90 -18.53 27.36
C ASN A 112 9.79 -19.40 28.63
N PHE A 113 8.85 -20.34 28.65
CA PHE A 113 8.65 -21.31 29.72
C PHE A 113 9.96 -21.97 30.19
N GLN A 114 10.83 -22.40 29.27
CA GLN A 114 12.10 -23.05 29.62
C GLN A 114 13.04 -22.09 30.38
N ALA A 115 13.17 -20.85 29.91
CA ALA A 115 13.99 -19.83 30.54
C ALA A 115 13.43 -19.44 31.92
N ARG A 116 12.11 -19.29 32.02
CA ARG A 116 11.41 -18.98 33.28
C ARG A 116 11.58 -20.10 34.30
N ASN A 117 11.38 -21.35 33.92
CA ASN A 117 11.52 -22.50 34.82
C ASN A 117 12.95 -22.68 35.32
N LEU A 118 13.94 -22.44 34.46
CA LEU A 118 15.35 -22.49 34.87
C LEU A 118 15.70 -21.44 35.94
N LEU A 119 15.03 -20.29 35.93
CA LEU A 119 15.20 -19.27 36.96
C LEU A 119 14.50 -19.69 38.26
N LEU A 120 13.30 -20.25 38.17
CA LEU A 120 12.54 -20.71 39.34
C LEU A 120 13.17 -21.93 40.00
N SER A 121 13.81 -22.82 39.23
CA SER A 121 14.51 -24.00 39.77
C SER A 121 15.74 -23.65 40.61
N LYS A 122 16.20 -22.40 40.58
CA LYS A 122 17.32 -21.90 41.39
C LYS A 122 16.87 -21.31 42.73
N CYS A 123 15.57 -21.07 42.92
CA CYS A 123 15.03 -20.57 44.16
C CYS A 123 15.05 -21.67 45.23
N LYS A 124 15.42 -21.32 46.46
CA LYS A 124 15.60 -22.29 47.56
C LYS A 124 14.33 -22.49 48.37
N ASN A 125 13.43 -21.50 48.36
CA ASN A 125 12.22 -21.49 49.17
C ASN A 125 11.06 -20.83 48.42
N TYR A 126 9.85 -20.99 48.97
CA TYR A 126 8.62 -20.46 48.38
C TYR A 126 8.60 -18.93 48.28
N GLN A 127 9.16 -18.20 49.26
CA GLN A 127 9.19 -16.73 49.24
C GLN A 127 10.04 -16.19 48.09
N GLU A 128 11.19 -16.80 47.81
CA GLU A 128 12.04 -16.47 46.67
C GLU A 128 11.35 -16.79 45.34
N VAL A 129 10.62 -17.91 45.26
CA VAL A 129 9.82 -18.26 44.07
C VAL A 129 8.76 -17.20 43.82
N GLU A 130 7.99 -16.82 44.84
CA GLU A 130 6.95 -15.80 44.73
C GLU A 130 7.53 -14.44 44.30
N HIS A 131 8.63 -14.00 44.92
CA HIS A 131 9.30 -12.76 44.54
C HIS A 131 9.76 -12.78 43.07
N LYS A 132 10.37 -13.89 42.63
CA LYS A 132 10.81 -14.05 41.22
C LYS A 132 9.65 -14.11 40.23
N LEU A 133 8.51 -14.69 40.61
CA LEU A 133 7.30 -14.65 39.80
C LEU A 133 6.77 -13.22 39.65
N GLN A 134 6.75 -12.45 40.74
CA GLN A 134 6.33 -11.05 40.69
C GLN A 134 7.28 -10.19 39.83
N GLU A 135 8.59 -10.39 39.93
CA GLU A 135 9.57 -9.77 39.04
C GLU A 135 9.30 -10.11 37.56
N GLN A 136 9.06 -11.39 37.24
CA GLN A 136 8.73 -11.83 35.87
C GLN A 136 7.43 -11.19 35.36
N ILE A 137 6.39 -11.13 36.20
CA ILE A 137 5.10 -10.50 35.86
C ILE A 137 5.30 -9.00 35.61
N HIS A 138 6.05 -8.31 36.47
CA HIS A 138 6.33 -6.89 36.30
C HIS A 138 7.14 -6.64 35.02
N GLY A 139 8.19 -7.44 34.79
CA GLY A 139 8.99 -7.39 33.58
C GLY A 139 8.16 -7.62 32.32
N PHE A 140 7.25 -8.58 32.35
CA PHE A 140 6.32 -8.86 31.24
C PHE A 140 5.36 -7.69 31.01
N LYS A 141 4.75 -7.14 32.06
CA LYS A 141 3.87 -5.96 31.95
C LYS A 141 4.60 -4.76 31.35
N SER A 142 5.85 -4.53 31.76
CA SER A 142 6.69 -3.47 31.19
C SER A 142 6.98 -3.72 29.71
N PHE A 143 7.36 -4.95 29.35
CA PHE A 143 7.57 -5.36 27.96
C PHE A 143 6.31 -5.18 27.10
N MET A 144 5.13 -5.53 27.62
CA MET A 144 3.87 -5.36 26.89
C MET A 144 3.53 -3.90 26.57
N ARG A 145 4.07 -2.94 27.32
CA ARG A 145 3.92 -1.51 27.01
C ARG A 145 4.70 -1.11 25.75
N LEU A 146 5.68 -1.89 25.30
CA LEU A 146 6.40 -1.60 24.05
C LEU A 146 5.46 -1.61 22.85
N PHE A 147 4.48 -2.52 22.82
CA PHE A 147 3.49 -2.63 21.74
C PHE A 147 2.53 -1.43 21.68
N THR A 148 2.46 -0.59 22.71
CA THR A 148 1.63 0.63 22.68
C THR A 148 2.39 1.86 22.18
N THR A 149 3.71 1.76 22.01
CA THR A 149 4.54 2.86 21.55
C THR A 149 4.22 3.25 20.09
N PRO A 150 4.47 4.51 19.70
CA PRO A 150 4.25 4.96 18.33
C PRO A 150 4.99 4.12 17.28
N ALA A 151 6.21 3.65 17.58
CA ALA A 151 7.00 2.83 16.68
C ALA A 151 6.30 1.51 16.32
N PHE A 152 5.75 0.81 17.33
CA PHE A 152 4.99 -0.42 17.11
C PHE A 152 3.68 -0.18 16.36
N LYS A 153 2.97 0.92 16.64
CA LYS A 153 1.77 1.32 15.91
C LYS A 153 2.06 1.64 14.44
N THR A 154 3.16 2.33 14.15
CA THR A 154 3.60 2.57 12.77
C THR A 154 3.93 1.25 12.07
N ARG A 155 4.63 0.35 12.77
CA ARG A 155 4.96 -0.97 12.24
C ARG A 155 3.72 -1.81 11.94
N GLU A 156 2.72 -1.79 12.80
CA GLU A 156 1.42 -2.40 12.56
C GLU A 156 0.74 -1.84 11.30
N GLN A 157 0.73 -0.51 11.13
CA GLN A 157 0.19 0.12 9.92
C GLN A 157 0.95 -0.28 8.65
N GLU A 158 2.27 -0.46 8.72
CA GLU A 158 3.08 -0.96 7.61
C GLU A 158 2.71 -2.41 7.25
N LEU A 159 2.52 -3.27 8.25
CA LEU A 159 2.08 -4.65 8.04
C LEU A 159 0.70 -4.70 7.37
N ILE A 160 -0.23 -3.86 7.82
CA ILE A 160 -1.56 -3.74 7.21
C ILE A 160 -1.44 -3.30 5.74
N LYS A 161 -0.60 -2.31 5.43
CA LYS A 161 -0.37 -1.88 4.03
C LYS A 161 0.22 -3.01 3.17
N LEU A 162 1.16 -3.78 3.71
CA LEU A 162 1.73 -4.97 3.06
C LEU A 162 0.67 -6.06 2.83
N PHE A 163 -0.26 -6.22 3.76
CA PHE A 163 -1.38 -7.15 3.62
C PHE A 163 -2.33 -6.76 2.49
N PHE A 164 -2.63 -5.47 2.35
CA PHE A 164 -3.48 -4.95 1.26
C PHE A 164 -2.73 -4.72 -0.06
N PHE A 165 -1.39 -4.76 -0.07
CA PHE A 165 -0.61 -4.55 -1.29
C PHE A 165 -1.00 -5.50 -2.44
N PRO A 166 -1.16 -6.82 -2.21
CA PRO A 166 -1.63 -7.74 -3.24
C PRO A 166 -3.04 -7.43 -3.75
N THR A 167 -3.93 -6.85 -2.94
CA THR A 167 -5.27 -6.45 -3.42
C THR A 167 -5.19 -5.33 -4.46
N TYR A 168 -4.21 -4.44 -4.40
CA TYR A 168 -3.97 -3.46 -5.47
C TYR A 168 -3.37 -4.11 -6.72
N ALA A 169 -2.55 -5.15 -6.54
CA ALA A 169 -2.03 -5.96 -7.63
C ALA A 169 -3.11 -6.84 -8.29
N THR A 170 -4.22 -7.16 -7.61
CA THR A 170 -5.37 -7.90 -8.16
C THR A 170 -6.49 -7.00 -8.68
N LEU A 171 -6.70 -5.81 -8.12
CA LEU A 171 -7.68 -4.81 -8.60
C LEU A 171 -7.39 -4.29 -10.02
N THR A 172 -6.24 -4.64 -10.60
CA THR A 172 -5.94 -4.46 -12.03
C THR A 172 -6.58 -5.52 -12.93
N THR A 173 -7.31 -6.49 -12.37
CA THR A 173 -8.08 -7.49 -13.13
C THR A 173 -9.55 -7.10 -13.22
N LEU A 174 -10.18 -7.42 -14.37
CA LEU A 174 -11.55 -7.16 -14.85
C LEU A 174 -12.32 -5.90 -14.35
N PRO A 175 -12.87 -5.83 -13.12
CA PRO A 175 -13.70 -4.71 -12.67
C PRO A 175 -13.13 -3.30 -12.93
N PHE A 176 -11.84 -3.06 -12.68
CA PHE A 176 -11.23 -1.76 -12.98
C PHE A 176 -11.13 -1.48 -14.49
N LEU A 177 -10.84 -2.50 -15.30
CA LEU A 177 -10.81 -2.38 -16.75
C LEU A 177 -12.23 -2.16 -17.31
N ILE A 178 -13.24 -2.81 -16.73
CA ILE A 178 -14.65 -2.61 -17.05
C ILE A 178 -15.04 -1.18 -16.72
N ASP A 179 -14.79 -0.71 -15.49
CA ASP A 179 -15.16 0.64 -15.05
C ASP A 179 -14.44 1.74 -15.84
N LEU A 180 -13.17 1.51 -16.24
CA LEU A 180 -12.45 2.36 -17.19
C LEU A 180 -13.11 2.36 -18.58
N THR A 181 -13.56 1.22 -19.08
CA THR A 181 -14.24 1.15 -20.39
C THR A 181 -15.63 1.79 -20.37
N THR A 182 -16.32 1.78 -19.22
CA THR A 182 -17.65 2.39 -19.05
C THR A 182 -17.54 3.91 -18.94
N ASN A 183 -16.52 4.43 -18.24
CA ASN A 183 -16.38 5.86 -17.94
C ASN A 183 -15.43 6.63 -18.88
N CYS A 184 -14.61 5.94 -19.69
CA CYS A 184 -13.71 6.55 -20.67
C CYS A 184 -14.00 6.04 -22.08
N SER A 185 -14.12 6.95 -23.04
CA SER A 185 -14.33 6.63 -24.45
C SER A 185 -13.03 6.13 -25.08
N LEU A 186 -12.91 4.81 -25.25
CA LEU A 186 -11.85 4.21 -26.08
C LEU A 186 -12.08 4.55 -27.56
N LEU A 187 -11.00 4.92 -28.27
CA LEU A 187 -11.00 5.13 -29.73
C LEU A 187 -11.63 3.91 -30.45
N PRO A 188 -12.55 4.11 -31.43
CA PRO A 188 -13.31 3.02 -32.06
C PRO A 188 -12.43 1.89 -32.64
N ALA A 189 -11.31 2.26 -33.27
CA ALA A 189 -10.36 1.31 -33.87
C ALA A 189 -9.64 0.41 -32.85
N HIS A 190 -9.52 0.87 -31.59
CA HIS A 190 -8.83 0.14 -30.52
C HIS A 190 -9.80 -0.57 -29.58
N ARG A 191 -11.07 -0.18 -29.54
CA ARG A 191 -12.13 -0.87 -28.77
C ARG A 191 -12.18 -2.36 -29.14
N HIS A 192 -12.11 -2.71 -30.42
CA HIS A 192 -12.13 -4.11 -30.85
C HIS A 192 -10.88 -4.92 -30.48
N ARG A 193 -9.69 -4.30 -30.52
CA ARG A 193 -8.42 -4.95 -30.10
C ARG A 193 -8.35 -5.11 -28.59
N PHE A 194 -8.73 -4.08 -27.83
CA PHE A 194 -8.74 -4.11 -26.37
C PHE A 194 -9.76 -5.14 -25.86
N HIS A 195 -10.96 -5.17 -26.44
CA HIS A 195 -11.99 -6.14 -26.08
C HIS A 195 -11.60 -7.59 -26.46
N LYS A 196 -10.92 -7.80 -27.60
CA LYS A 196 -10.34 -9.11 -27.95
C LYS A 196 -9.21 -9.54 -27.02
N ILE A 197 -8.33 -8.63 -26.59
CA ILE A 197 -7.24 -8.95 -25.66
C ILE A 197 -7.79 -9.28 -24.27
N ILE A 198 -8.80 -8.53 -23.80
CA ILE A 198 -9.46 -8.81 -22.52
C ILE A 198 -10.24 -10.13 -22.57
N LEU A 199 -11.09 -10.34 -23.58
CA LEU A 199 -11.90 -11.57 -23.71
C LEU A 199 -11.04 -12.82 -23.93
N LYS A 200 -10.00 -12.75 -24.75
CA LYS A 200 -9.21 -13.94 -25.14
C LYS A 200 -8.16 -14.35 -24.09
N LYS A 201 -7.83 -13.47 -23.14
CA LYS A 201 -6.75 -13.68 -22.15
C LYS A 201 -7.24 -13.73 -20.70
N TYR A 202 -8.40 -13.16 -20.40
CA TYR A 202 -8.98 -13.11 -19.04
C TYR A 202 -10.35 -13.79 -18.91
N LEU A 203 -10.96 -14.25 -20.01
CA LEU A 203 -12.06 -15.22 -20.02
C LEU A 203 -11.59 -16.48 -20.77
N PRO A 204 -10.76 -17.35 -20.18
CA PRO A 204 -10.67 -18.69 -20.70
C PRO A 204 -12.00 -19.38 -20.40
N ALA A 205 -12.77 -19.66 -21.46
CA ALA A 205 -13.96 -20.52 -21.53
C ALA A 205 -14.74 -20.75 -20.21
N MET A 206 -15.95 -20.18 -20.13
CA MET A 206 -17.07 -20.96 -19.58
C MET A 206 -17.25 -22.24 -20.40
#